data_AF-A0A1S7DS95-F1
#
_entry.id   AF-A0A1S7DS95-F1
#
_cell.length_a   1.000
_cell.length_b   1.000
_cell.length_c   1.000
_cell.angle_alpha   90.00
_cell.angle_beta   90.00
_cell.angle_gamma   90.00
#
_symmetry.space_group_name_H-M   'P 1'
#
loop_
_entity.id
_entity.type
_entity.pdbx_description
1 polymer ?
#
loop_
_entity_poly.entity_id
_entity_poly.type
_entity_poly.pdbx_seq_one_letter_code
_entity_poly.pdbx_strand_id
1 'polypeptide(L)'
;MNVEQFLASFDWAAFGNQFLYDSKNPLLFNNGFFVYFFSLFILLFFALRHQHQARRYVFCLFSLYFFYKASGWFVGLVILSAIVDFFLSNAIYKAKQKSAKTGLLVLSIIFNLGMLFYFKYTNFFISISNEWLNTDFNPLNILLPIGISFYTFENLSYTIDVYRGDFKPASKFSDYLLFLAFFPKLMMGPIVRAHDFVPQINEPYVISEKDFAKGFYLIISGLIKKLIISDFITLNFVDYVFDNPALHTGLENLFAVYGYAMVIYCDFSGYSDIAIGIALWLGFKIPPNFLSPYQSKNITEFWRRWHISLSSWLKDYLYIPLGGNRKFSVASFLFVSLFLVGVFLMGVNLFHLSYAYSGGLSAAMLLIFLLPALITRDSKGIAANFNLLTTMLLGGFWHGASWNFIIWGAIHGVGLGIHKIWMLLTGKALKKVNNTFIYKVIMGLVTFHFVCFGWVFFKAEDFEIAKAMLFQIFYNFDVSVFMPFYENYQEVLWMIGFAMLIHLIPDGLVDKLLDKPKTIPLVFYIMVFFCFLLLYGFFKSSEQVMPIYLQF
;
A
#
# COMPACT_ATOMS: atom_id res chain seq x y z
N MET A 1 -41.57 -17.92 14.83
CA MET A 1 -41.44 -18.44 13.45
C MET A 1 -41.06 -19.91 13.56
N ASN A 2 -41.88 -20.84 13.08
CA ASN A 2 -41.50 -22.26 13.02
C ASN A 2 -40.54 -22.49 11.82
N VAL A 3 -39.84 -23.63 11.79
CA VAL A 3 -38.82 -23.92 10.75
C VAL A 3 -39.44 -23.88 9.35
N GLU A 4 -40.66 -24.37 9.18
CA GLU A 4 -41.37 -24.34 7.89
C GLU A 4 -41.66 -22.91 7.41
N GLN A 5 -42.12 -22.02 8.29
CA GLN A 5 -42.31 -20.61 7.96
C GLN A 5 -40.98 -19.92 7.61
N PHE A 6 -39.89 -20.25 8.32
CA PHE A 6 -38.56 -19.74 7.97
C PHE A 6 -38.15 -20.18 6.56
N LEU A 7 -38.22 -21.49 6.27
CA LEU A 7 -37.82 -22.04 4.98
C LEU A 7 -38.67 -21.50 3.81
N ALA A 8 -39.96 -21.24 4.05
CA ALA A 8 -40.87 -20.64 3.07
C ALA A 8 -40.59 -19.14 2.85
N SER A 9 -40.14 -18.42 3.89
CA SER A 9 -39.80 -16.99 3.83
C SER A 9 -38.36 -16.71 3.37
N PHE A 10 -37.51 -17.73 3.35
CA PHE A 10 -36.09 -17.59 3.02
C PHE A 10 -35.89 -17.49 1.51
N ASP A 11 -35.27 -16.40 1.06
CA ASP A 11 -34.95 -16.21 -0.34
C ASP A 11 -33.71 -17.03 -0.75
N TRP A 12 -33.98 -18.26 -1.19
CA TRP A 12 -32.95 -19.19 -1.69
C TRP A 12 -32.21 -18.66 -2.92
N ALA A 13 -32.88 -17.86 -3.77
CA ALA A 13 -32.25 -17.29 -4.94
C ALA A 13 -31.26 -16.19 -4.54
N ALA A 14 -31.65 -15.29 -3.63
CA ALA A 14 -30.74 -14.28 -3.08
C ALA A 14 -29.55 -14.93 -2.37
N PHE A 15 -29.77 -15.99 -1.58
CA PHE A 15 -28.69 -16.73 -0.93
C PHE A 15 -27.74 -17.38 -1.97
N GLY A 16 -28.28 -18.05 -2.99
CA GLY A 16 -27.50 -18.62 -4.08
C GLY A 16 -26.68 -17.57 -4.84
N ASN A 17 -27.27 -16.40 -5.10
CA ASN A 17 -26.63 -15.29 -5.78
C ASN A 17 -25.43 -14.72 -4.98
N GLN A 18 -25.41 -14.86 -3.64
CA GLN A 18 -24.24 -14.47 -2.84
C GLN A 18 -22.97 -15.25 -3.22
N PHE A 19 -23.10 -16.44 -3.83
CA PHE A 19 -21.95 -17.23 -4.28
C PHE A 19 -21.44 -16.84 -5.68
N LEU A 20 -22.17 -16.00 -6.41
CA LEU A 20 -21.80 -15.52 -7.74
C LEU A 20 -21.04 -14.20 -7.65
N TYR A 21 -20.17 -13.91 -8.62
CA TYR A 21 -19.47 -12.62 -8.67
C TYR A 21 -20.45 -11.46 -8.90
N ASP A 22 -20.28 -10.39 -8.12
CA ASP A 22 -21.00 -9.12 -8.27
C ASP A 22 -19.95 -8.00 -8.34
N SER A 23 -19.90 -7.29 -9.46
CA SER A 23 -18.95 -6.19 -9.67
C SER A 23 -19.23 -4.98 -8.79
N LYS A 24 -20.45 -4.83 -8.27
CA LYS A 24 -20.82 -3.73 -7.36
C LYS A 24 -20.46 -4.04 -5.91
N ASN A 25 -20.38 -5.33 -5.56
CA ASN A 25 -20.13 -5.78 -4.18
C ASN A 25 -19.02 -6.84 -4.17
N PRO A 26 -17.76 -6.46 -4.50
CA PRO A 26 -16.65 -7.40 -4.50
C PRO A 26 -16.42 -7.95 -3.09
N LEU A 27 -15.98 -9.21 -3.01
CA LEU A 27 -15.69 -9.84 -1.73
C LEU A 27 -14.43 -9.28 -1.11
N LEU A 28 -14.59 -8.64 0.05
CA LEU A 28 -13.55 -8.04 0.86
C LEU A 28 -13.61 -8.57 2.29
N PHE A 29 -12.55 -8.38 3.09
CA PHE A 29 -12.51 -8.84 4.48
C PHE A 29 -13.55 -8.17 5.38
N ASN A 30 -14.01 -6.99 5.00
CA ASN A 30 -15.04 -6.24 5.71
C ASN A 30 -16.48 -6.62 5.30
N ASN A 31 -16.66 -7.56 4.37
CA ASN A 31 -17.98 -8.04 3.95
C ASN A 31 -18.50 -9.11 4.93
N GLY A 32 -19.77 -9.03 5.34
CA GLY A 32 -20.39 -10.05 6.20
C GLY A 32 -20.34 -11.46 5.61
N PHE A 33 -20.49 -11.60 4.28
CA PHE A 33 -20.37 -12.89 3.58
C PHE A 33 -18.98 -13.52 3.76
N PHE A 34 -17.93 -12.70 3.81
CA PHE A 34 -16.57 -13.19 4.03
C PHE A 34 -16.45 -13.93 5.36
N VAL A 35 -17.06 -13.43 6.43
CA VAL A 35 -16.99 -14.06 7.76
C VAL A 35 -17.59 -15.47 7.74
N TYR A 36 -18.76 -15.65 7.13
CA TYR A 36 -19.41 -16.97 7.02
C TYR A 36 -18.58 -17.92 6.15
N PHE A 37 -18.15 -17.45 4.98
CA PHE A 37 -17.39 -18.26 4.04
C PHE A 37 -15.99 -18.63 4.58
N PHE A 38 -15.32 -17.70 5.25
CA PHE A 38 -14.04 -17.94 5.92
C PHE A 38 -14.18 -18.89 7.11
N SER A 39 -15.29 -18.82 7.86
CA SER A 39 -15.57 -19.76 8.96
C SER A 39 -15.73 -21.20 8.45
N LEU A 40 -16.42 -21.39 7.32
CA LEU A 40 -16.49 -22.71 6.68
C LEU A 40 -15.11 -23.19 6.22
N PHE A 41 -14.33 -22.30 5.61
CA PHE A 41 -12.97 -22.60 5.17
C PHE A 41 -12.04 -23.00 6.31
N ILE A 42 -12.02 -22.25 7.42
CA ILE A 42 -11.12 -22.54 8.54
C ILE A 42 -11.47 -23.88 9.21
N LEU A 43 -12.76 -24.25 9.28
CA LEU A 43 -13.20 -25.56 9.76
C LEU A 43 -12.72 -26.68 8.85
N LEU A 44 -12.87 -26.53 7.53
CA LEU A 44 -12.40 -27.51 6.56
C LEU A 44 -10.86 -27.62 6.56
N PHE A 45 -10.18 -26.48 6.61
CA PHE A 45 -8.72 -26.40 6.70
C PHE A 45 -8.20 -27.09 7.97
N PHE A 46 -8.86 -26.87 9.11
CA PHE A 46 -8.53 -27.50 10.38
C PHE A 46 -8.84 -29.01 10.39
N ALA A 47 -9.94 -29.44 9.77
CA ALA A 47 -10.26 -30.86 9.62
C ALA A 47 -9.18 -31.61 8.81
N LEU A 48 -8.60 -30.93 7.81
CA LEU A 48 -7.54 -31.46 6.94
C LEU A 48 -6.12 -31.16 7.44
N ARG A 49 -5.94 -30.66 8.67
CA ARG A 49 -4.64 -30.15 9.19
C ARG A 49 -3.48 -31.16 9.13
N HIS A 50 -3.79 -32.46 9.25
CA HIS A 50 -2.80 -33.54 9.20
C HIS A 50 -2.53 -34.05 7.77
N GLN A 51 -3.31 -33.61 6.78
CA GLN A 51 -3.20 -34.02 5.38
C GLN A 51 -2.65 -32.88 4.53
N HIS A 52 -1.32 -32.72 4.50
CA HIS A 52 -0.64 -31.58 3.84
C HIS A 52 -1.12 -31.31 2.40
N GLN A 53 -1.33 -32.37 1.61
CA GLN A 53 -1.77 -32.22 0.22
C GLN A 53 -3.21 -31.71 0.13
N ALA A 54 -4.15 -32.34 0.84
CA ALA A 54 -5.56 -31.94 0.84
C ALA A 54 -5.73 -30.50 1.36
N ARG A 55 -5.03 -30.17 2.46
CA ARG A 55 -4.99 -28.82 3.03
C ARG A 55 -4.54 -27.77 2.01
N ARG A 56 -3.47 -28.05 1.26
CA ARG A 56 -2.96 -27.15 0.22
C ARG A 56 -3.96 -26.95 -0.92
N TYR A 57 -4.59 -28.02 -1.42
CA TYR A 57 -5.58 -27.90 -2.49
C TYR A 57 -6.83 -27.12 -2.05
N VAL A 58 -7.33 -27.38 -0.84
CA VAL A 58 -8.44 -26.59 -0.26
C VAL A 58 -8.06 -25.12 -0.14
N PHE A 59 -6.83 -24.81 0.29
CA PHE A 59 -6.32 -23.44 0.30
C PHE A 59 -6.30 -22.85 -1.11
N CYS A 60 -5.67 -23.50 -2.09
CA CYS A 60 -5.64 -23.02 -3.47
C CYS A 60 -7.04 -22.72 -4.02
N LEU A 61 -8.00 -23.63 -3.80
CA LEU A 61 -9.37 -23.47 -4.28
C LEU A 61 -10.07 -22.30 -3.60
N PHE A 62 -9.95 -22.19 -2.27
CA PHE A 62 -10.52 -21.06 -1.52
C PHE A 62 -9.91 -19.74 -1.98
N SER A 63 -8.60 -19.70 -2.15
CA SER A 63 -7.86 -18.53 -2.64
C SER A 63 -8.31 -18.08 -4.03
N LEU A 64 -8.42 -19.01 -4.98
CA LEU A 64 -8.88 -18.72 -6.32
C LEU A 64 -10.34 -18.28 -6.34
N TYR A 65 -11.19 -18.90 -5.52
CA TYR A 65 -12.59 -18.49 -5.40
C TYR A 65 -12.74 -17.12 -4.75
N PHE A 66 -11.94 -16.81 -3.72
CA PHE A 66 -11.86 -15.47 -3.13
C PHE A 66 -11.45 -14.45 -4.20
N PHE A 67 -10.42 -14.75 -5.02
CA PHE A 67 -10.02 -13.90 -6.14
C PHE A 67 -11.16 -13.69 -7.14
N TYR A 68 -11.84 -14.77 -7.55
CA TYR A 68 -13.00 -14.69 -8.44
C TYR A 68 -14.12 -13.82 -7.86
N LYS A 69 -14.40 -13.95 -6.57
CA LYS A 69 -15.42 -13.14 -5.88
C LYS A 69 -15.00 -11.68 -5.68
N ALA A 70 -13.70 -11.40 -5.61
CA ALA A 70 -13.18 -10.04 -5.53
C ALA A 70 -13.14 -9.37 -6.91
N SER A 71 -12.72 -10.08 -7.97
CA SER A 71 -12.36 -9.47 -9.26
C SER A 71 -12.98 -10.16 -10.49
N GLY A 72 -13.94 -11.05 -10.32
CA GLY A 72 -14.56 -11.80 -11.41
C GLY A 72 -13.57 -12.67 -12.18
N TRP A 73 -13.72 -12.70 -13.51
CA TRP A 73 -12.93 -13.57 -14.39
C TRP A 73 -11.44 -13.22 -14.47
N PHE A 74 -11.00 -12.10 -13.87
CA PHE A 74 -9.59 -11.75 -13.78
C PHE A 74 -8.75 -12.74 -12.96
N VAL A 75 -9.38 -13.65 -12.20
CA VAL A 75 -8.69 -14.84 -11.64
C VAL A 75 -7.94 -15.64 -12.70
N GLY A 76 -8.43 -15.65 -13.95
CA GLY A 76 -7.77 -16.27 -15.08
C GLY A 76 -6.38 -15.68 -15.36
N LEU A 77 -6.19 -14.37 -15.15
CA LEU A 77 -4.88 -13.73 -15.32
C LEU A 77 -3.88 -14.19 -14.26
N VAL A 78 -4.31 -14.36 -13.01
CA VAL A 78 -3.44 -14.88 -11.94
C VAL A 78 -3.05 -16.32 -12.24
N ILE A 79 -3.99 -17.15 -12.69
CA ILE A 79 -3.70 -18.53 -13.07
C ILE A 79 -2.74 -18.56 -14.26
N LEU A 80 -2.99 -17.77 -15.31
CA LEU A 80 -2.11 -17.67 -16.47
C LEU A 80 -0.70 -17.22 -16.06
N SER A 81 -0.60 -16.19 -15.24
CA SER A 81 0.69 -15.70 -14.75
C SER A 81 1.39 -16.75 -13.90
N ALA A 82 0.66 -17.47 -13.05
CA ALA A 82 1.21 -18.56 -12.26
C ALA A 82 1.78 -19.67 -13.14
N ILE A 83 1.06 -20.05 -14.19
CA ILE A 83 1.50 -21.07 -15.14
C ILE A 83 2.80 -20.64 -15.82
N VAL A 84 2.81 -19.44 -16.41
CA VAL A 84 3.95 -18.92 -17.15
C VAL A 84 5.18 -18.83 -16.24
N ASP A 85 5.09 -18.17 -15.09
CA ASP A 85 6.25 -17.96 -14.23
C ASP A 85 6.68 -19.23 -13.46
N PHE A 86 5.78 -20.18 -13.20
CA PHE A 86 6.15 -21.50 -12.71
C PHE A 86 7.07 -22.23 -13.71
N PHE A 87 6.71 -22.24 -15.00
CA PHE A 87 7.53 -22.87 -16.03
C PHE A 87 8.83 -22.11 -16.28
N LEU A 88 8.78 -20.78 -16.39
CA LEU A 88 9.97 -19.95 -16.61
C LEU A 88 10.96 -20.06 -15.46
N SER A 89 10.51 -19.96 -14.20
CA SER A 89 11.41 -20.10 -13.05
C SER A 89 12.08 -21.47 -12.97
N ASN A 90 11.33 -22.55 -13.23
CA ASN A 90 11.90 -23.90 -13.28
C ASN A 90 12.87 -24.08 -14.46
N ALA A 91 12.60 -23.44 -15.61
CA ALA A 91 13.51 -23.43 -16.75
C ALA A 91 14.80 -22.64 -16.46
N ILE A 92 14.70 -21.47 -15.82
CA ILE A 92 15.84 -20.66 -15.37
C ILE A 92 16.75 -21.48 -14.45
N TYR A 93 16.15 -22.19 -13.49
CA TYR A 93 16.90 -23.02 -12.54
C TYR A 93 17.64 -24.18 -13.23
N LYS A 94 17.01 -24.83 -14.22
CA LYS A 94 17.61 -25.95 -14.97
C LYS A 94 18.63 -25.52 -16.03
N ALA A 95 18.53 -24.30 -16.55
CA ALA A 95 19.41 -23.81 -17.59
C ALA A 95 20.88 -23.73 -17.09
N LYS A 96 21.82 -24.27 -17.87
CA LYS A 96 23.25 -24.24 -17.53
C LYS A 96 23.95 -22.98 -18.07
N GLN A 97 23.54 -22.53 -19.26
CA GLN A 97 24.15 -21.38 -19.93
C GLN A 97 23.56 -20.07 -19.41
N LYS A 98 24.44 -19.09 -19.15
CA LYS A 98 24.04 -17.76 -18.66
C LYS A 98 23.11 -17.03 -19.64
N SER A 99 23.39 -17.10 -20.94
CA SER A 99 22.55 -16.49 -21.99
C SER A 99 21.11 -17.01 -21.95
N ALA A 100 20.93 -18.33 -21.83
CA ALA A 100 19.61 -18.95 -21.72
C ALA A 100 18.88 -18.53 -20.44
N LYS A 101 19.59 -18.49 -19.29
CA LYS A 101 19.02 -17.98 -18.02
C LYS A 101 18.54 -16.54 -18.16
N THR A 102 19.36 -15.68 -18.76
CA THR A 102 19.03 -14.27 -18.97
C THR A 102 17.85 -14.11 -19.93
N GLY A 103 17.81 -14.87 -21.03
CA GLY A 103 16.70 -14.82 -21.99
C GLY A 103 15.37 -15.21 -21.36
N LEU A 104 15.36 -16.27 -20.54
CA LEU A 104 14.16 -16.70 -19.80
C LEU A 104 13.73 -15.68 -18.74
N LEU A 105 14.67 -15.06 -18.04
CA LEU A 105 14.37 -13.98 -17.09
C LEU A 105 13.74 -12.78 -17.82
N VAL A 106 14.35 -12.35 -18.93
CA VAL A 106 13.85 -11.23 -19.74
C VAL A 106 12.43 -11.52 -20.25
N LEU A 107 12.16 -12.75 -20.67
CA LEU A 107 10.83 -13.17 -21.08
C LEU A 107 9.81 -13.06 -19.92
N SER A 108 10.16 -13.50 -18.71
CA SER A 108 9.32 -13.35 -17.51
C SER A 108 9.06 -11.86 -17.20
N ILE A 109 10.09 -11.02 -17.26
CA ILE A 109 9.98 -9.57 -17.02
C ILE A 109 9.05 -8.92 -18.06
N ILE A 110 9.24 -9.20 -19.35
CA ILE A 110 8.40 -8.66 -20.43
C ILE A 110 6.95 -9.10 -20.27
N PHE A 111 6.71 -10.36 -19.94
CA PHE A 111 5.36 -10.88 -19.73
C PHE A 111 4.66 -10.18 -18.56
N ASN A 112 5.31 -10.13 -17.39
CA ASN A 112 4.75 -9.53 -16.17
C ASN A 112 4.54 -8.02 -16.31
N LEU A 113 5.56 -7.28 -16.76
CA LEU A 113 5.45 -5.84 -16.97
C LEU A 113 4.55 -5.50 -18.15
N GLY A 114 4.45 -6.35 -19.18
CA GLY A 114 3.54 -6.17 -20.31
C GLY A 114 2.08 -6.25 -19.89
N MET A 115 1.72 -7.24 -19.07
CA MET A 115 0.37 -7.32 -18.49
C MET A 115 0.06 -6.10 -17.62
N LEU A 116 0.98 -5.74 -16.70
CA LEU A 116 0.79 -4.57 -15.86
C LEU A 116 0.66 -3.29 -16.70
N PHE A 117 1.46 -3.16 -17.77
CA PHE A 117 1.41 -2.01 -18.67
C PHE A 117 0.09 -1.89 -19.41
N TYR A 118 -0.38 -2.99 -19.99
CA TYR A 118 -1.68 -3.00 -20.67
C TYR A 118 -2.82 -2.56 -19.76
N PHE A 119 -2.92 -3.16 -18.57
CA PHE A 119 -4.06 -2.90 -17.69
C PHE A 119 -3.98 -1.57 -16.94
N LYS A 120 -2.77 -1.12 -16.60
CA LYS A 120 -2.59 0.04 -15.71
C LYS A 120 -2.16 1.31 -16.44
N TYR A 121 -1.30 1.21 -17.45
CA TYR A 121 -0.62 2.37 -18.02
C TYR A 121 -1.09 2.76 -19.42
N THR A 122 -1.82 1.89 -20.13
CA THR A 122 -2.23 2.17 -21.53
C THR A 122 -2.98 3.49 -21.69
N ASN A 123 -4.04 3.74 -20.92
CA ASN A 123 -4.82 4.97 -21.05
C ASN A 123 -4.03 6.24 -20.67
N PHE A 124 -3.08 6.14 -19.74
CA PHE A 124 -2.19 7.25 -19.41
C PHE A 124 -1.23 7.59 -20.56
N PHE A 125 -0.67 6.59 -21.25
CA PHE A 125 0.17 6.86 -22.41
C PHE A 125 -0.63 7.31 -23.64
N ILE A 126 -1.89 6.88 -23.77
CA ILE A 126 -2.83 7.44 -24.76
C ILE A 126 -3.06 8.94 -24.47
N SER A 127 -3.33 9.33 -23.22
CA SER A 127 -3.56 10.74 -22.88
C SER A 127 -2.32 11.59 -23.16
N ILE A 128 -1.12 11.12 -22.79
CA ILE A 128 0.14 11.81 -23.14
C ILE A 128 0.29 11.96 -24.65
N SER A 129 0.03 10.89 -25.42
CA SER A 129 0.12 10.95 -26.88
C SER A 129 -0.84 11.98 -27.45
N ASN A 130 -2.08 12.01 -26.96
CA ASN A 130 -3.09 12.96 -27.43
C ASN A 130 -2.71 14.40 -27.09
N GLU A 131 -2.24 14.66 -25.87
CA GLU A 131 -1.87 16.01 -25.43
C GLU A 131 -0.59 16.53 -26.13
N TRP A 132 0.42 15.68 -26.33
CA TRP A 132 1.76 16.12 -26.75
C TRP A 132 2.02 15.91 -28.24
N LEU A 133 1.48 14.83 -28.82
CA LEU A 133 1.64 14.49 -30.23
C LEU A 133 0.41 14.84 -31.06
N ASN A 134 -0.63 15.40 -30.42
CA ASN A 134 -1.90 15.74 -31.04
C ASN A 134 -2.52 14.53 -31.77
N THR A 135 -2.40 13.34 -31.16
CA THR A 135 -3.08 12.14 -31.62
C THR A 135 -4.54 12.15 -31.17
N ASP A 136 -5.44 11.55 -31.95
CA ASP A 136 -6.88 11.46 -31.63
C ASP A 136 -7.26 10.04 -31.19
N PHE A 137 -6.44 9.39 -30.36
CA PHE A 137 -6.72 8.03 -29.92
C PHE A 137 -7.74 8.03 -28.78
N ASN A 138 -8.81 7.25 -28.91
CA ASN A 138 -9.79 7.09 -27.84
C ASN A 138 -9.22 6.24 -26.69
N PRO A 139 -9.47 6.62 -25.43
CA PRO A 139 -9.19 5.74 -24.29
C PRO A 139 -9.87 4.38 -24.46
N LEU A 140 -9.16 3.33 -24.07
CA LEU A 140 -9.69 1.97 -24.10
C LEU A 140 -10.51 1.70 -22.84
N ASN A 141 -11.64 1.01 -22.98
CA ASN A 141 -12.42 0.55 -21.84
C ASN A 141 -11.77 -0.68 -21.18
N ILE A 142 -10.74 -0.42 -20.37
CA ILE A 142 -9.94 -1.43 -19.69
C ILE A 142 -10.33 -1.44 -18.21
N LEU A 143 -10.87 -2.57 -17.72
CA LEU A 143 -11.09 -2.74 -16.29
C LEU A 143 -9.77 -3.17 -15.62
N LEU A 144 -9.33 -2.43 -14.61
CA LEU A 144 -8.12 -2.75 -13.85
C LEU A 144 -8.34 -4.00 -12.98
N PRO A 145 -7.57 -5.08 -13.18
CA PRO A 145 -7.69 -6.27 -12.35
C PRO A 145 -7.17 -6.01 -10.94
N ILE A 146 -7.97 -6.37 -9.95
CA ILE A 146 -7.58 -6.26 -8.55
C ILE A 146 -6.30 -7.07 -8.28
N GLY A 147 -5.36 -6.47 -7.55
CA GLY A 147 -4.12 -7.14 -7.14
C GLY A 147 -3.06 -7.28 -8.24
N ILE A 148 -3.32 -6.80 -9.48
CA ILE A 148 -2.36 -6.92 -10.61
C ILE A 148 -0.97 -6.42 -10.29
N SER A 149 -0.87 -5.28 -9.61
CA SER A 149 0.39 -4.71 -9.20
C SER A 149 1.14 -5.58 -8.19
N PHE A 150 0.43 -6.24 -7.27
CA PHE A 150 1.01 -7.07 -6.21
C PHE A 150 1.53 -8.39 -6.76
N TYR A 151 0.70 -9.16 -7.47
CA TYR A 151 1.13 -10.46 -7.99
C TYR A 151 2.21 -10.31 -9.07
N THR A 152 2.20 -9.20 -9.84
CA THR A 152 3.28 -8.86 -10.77
C THR A 152 4.61 -8.70 -10.04
N PHE A 153 4.64 -7.97 -8.93
CA PHE A 153 5.86 -7.77 -8.13
C PHE A 153 6.37 -9.06 -7.49
N GLU A 154 5.46 -9.94 -7.06
CA GLU A 154 5.80 -11.25 -6.52
C GLU A 154 6.40 -12.16 -7.57
N ASN A 155 5.79 -12.25 -8.75
CA ASN A 155 6.34 -13.03 -9.88
C ASN A 155 7.72 -12.53 -10.29
N LEU A 156 7.88 -11.21 -10.44
CA LEU A 156 9.17 -10.60 -10.76
C LEU A 156 10.21 -10.94 -9.69
N SER A 157 9.89 -10.75 -8.41
CA SER A 157 10.85 -11.07 -7.33
C SER A 157 11.21 -12.56 -7.32
N TYR A 158 10.21 -13.43 -7.51
CA TYR A 158 10.41 -14.87 -7.55
C TYR A 158 11.37 -15.27 -8.69
N THR A 159 11.14 -14.81 -9.92
CA THR A 159 11.97 -15.20 -11.07
C THR A 159 13.35 -14.57 -11.02
N ILE A 160 13.48 -13.34 -10.52
CA ILE A 160 14.76 -12.66 -10.29
C ILE A 160 15.61 -13.40 -9.25
N ASP A 161 15.02 -13.80 -8.13
CA ASP A 161 15.73 -14.50 -7.05
C ASP A 161 16.18 -15.91 -7.48
N VAL A 162 15.33 -16.64 -8.22
CA VAL A 162 15.71 -17.92 -8.83
C VAL A 162 16.84 -17.74 -9.85
N TYR A 163 16.82 -16.65 -10.64
CA TYR A 163 17.91 -16.32 -11.55
C TYR A 163 19.21 -15.99 -10.83
N ARG A 164 19.15 -15.25 -9.71
CA ARG A 164 20.30 -14.95 -8.84
C ARG A 164 20.84 -16.19 -8.12
N GLY A 165 20.02 -17.22 -7.97
CA GLY A 165 20.35 -18.45 -7.25
C GLY A 165 20.10 -18.35 -5.75
N ASP A 166 19.27 -17.39 -5.33
CA ASP A 166 19.00 -17.10 -3.91
C ASP A 166 18.13 -18.21 -3.27
N PHE A 167 17.27 -18.88 -4.05
CA PHE A 167 16.52 -20.06 -3.60
C PHE A 167 16.14 -21.00 -4.77
N LYS A 168 15.73 -22.23 -4.44
CA LYS A 168 15.24 -23.23 -5.39
C LYS A 168 13.75 -23.01 -5.70
N PRO A 169 13.32 -22.96 -6.98
CA PRO A 169 11.90 -22.80 -7.28
C PRO A 169 11.07 -23.97 -6.76
N ALA A 170 9.82 -23.68 -6.40
CA ALA A 170 8.77 -24.64 -6.11
C ALA A 170 8.71 -25.73 -7.19
N SER A 171 8.72 -26.99 -6.75
CA SER A 171 8.65 -28.16 -7.62
C SER A 171 7.22 -28.52 -8.04
N LYS A 172 6.23 -28.12 -7.22
CA LYS A 172 4.81 -28.37 -7.47
C LYS A 172 4.12 -27.07 -7.85
N PHE A 173 3.31 -27.12 -8.91
CA PHE A 173 2.53 -25.96 -9.34
C PHE A 173 1.61 -25.43 -8.24
N SER A 174 1.02 -26.30 -7.42
CA SER A 174 0.15 -25.90 -6.31
C SER A 174 0.88 -25.11 -5.21
N ASP A 175 2.17 -25.36 -4.97
CA ASP A 175 2.97 -24.56 -4.00
C ASP A 175 3.19 -23.15 -4.56
N TYR A 176 3.50 -23.04 -5.86
CA TYR A 176 3.66 -21.76 -6.55
C TYR A 176 2.33 -20.98 -6.61
N LEU A 177 1.26 -21.66 -7.01
CA LEU A 177 -0.08 -21.08 -7.12
C LEU A 177 -0.58 -20.58 -5.77
N LEU A 178 -0.34 -21.32 -4.68
CA LEU A 178 -0.70 -20.87 -3.34
C LEU A 178 0.13 -19.65 -2.91
N PHE A 179 1.43 -19.60 -3.22
CA PHE A 179 2.24 -18.42 -2.99
C PHE A 179 1.67 -17.18 -3.68
N LEU A 180 1.34 -17.30 -4.97
CA LEU A 180 0.84 -16.16 -5.74
C LEU A 180 -0.57 -15.76 -5.31
N ALA A 181 -1.48 -16.73 -5.24
CA ALA A 181 -2.90 -16.50 -4.94
C ALA A 181 -3.21 -16.50 -3.43
N PHE A 182 -2.23 -16.37 -2.54
CA PHE A 182 -2.46 -16.37 -1.09
C PHE A 182 -3.48 -15.29 -0.69
N PHE A 183 -4.74 -15.67 -0.44
CA PHE A 183 -5.84 -14.72 -0.30
C PHE A 183 -5.64 -13.68 0.82
N PRO A 184 -4.98 -13.97 1.96
CA PRO A 184 -4.80 -12.98 3.01
C PRO A 184 -4.07 -11.74 2.51
N LYS A 185 -3.13 -11.88 1.56
CA LYS A 185 -2.36 -10.75 1.04
C LYS A 185 -2.90 -10.14 -0.25
N LEU A 186 -3.90 -10.76 -0.85
CA LEU A 186 -4.23 -10.59 -2.26
C LEU A 186 -4.61 -9.16 -2.68
N MET A 187 -5.34 -8.43 -1.84
CA MET A 187 -5.79 -7.07 -2.18
C MET A 187 -4.74 -6.03 -1.81
N MET A 188 -4.29 -6.07 -0.55
CA MET A 188 -3.38 -5.07 0.02
C MET A 188 -2.68 -5.60 1.29
N GLY A 189 -2.43 -6.90 1.38
CA GLY A 189 -1.56 -7.39 2.45
C GLY A 189 -0.08 -7.12 2.14
N PRO A 190 0.81 -7.47 3.07
CA PRO A 190 2.24 -7.36 2.86
C PRO A 190 2.69 -8.10 1.61
N ILE A 191 3.58 -7.51 0.82
CA ILE A 191 4.27 -8.21 -0.28
C ILE A 191 5.21 -9.24 0.34
N VAL A 192 4.96 -10.51 0.06
CA VAL A 192 5.67 -11.62 0.69
C VAL A 192 6.81 -12.11 -0.20
N ARG A 193 7.94 -12.47 0.41
CA ARG A 193 9.06 -13.08 -0.29
C ARG A 193 8.88 -14.58 -0.42
N ALA A 194 9.15 -15.11 -1.62
CA ALA A 194 8.99 -16.53 -1.90
C ALA A 194 9.89 -17.41 -1.01
N HIS A 195 11.12 -16.98 -0.74
CA HIS A 195 12.06 -17.73 0.10
C HIS A 195 11.61 -17.90 1.55
N ASP A 196 10.76 -17.02 2.06
CA ASP A 196 10.25 -17.05 3.43
C ASP A 196 8.93 -17.84 3.48
N PHE A 197 8.10 -17.71 2.44
CA PHE A 197 6.73 -18.23 2.43
C PHE A 197 6.60 -19.65 1.89
N VAL A 198 7.24 -19.96 0.75
CA VAL A 198 7.09 -21.26 0.09
C VAL A 198 7.49 -22.42 1.01
N PRO A 199 8.55 -22.34 1.83
CA PRO A 199 8.87 -23.40 2.79
C PRO A 199 7.73 -23.67 3.78
N GLN A 200 7.01 -22.64 4.23
CA GLN A 200 5.94 -22.77 5.24
C GLN A 200 4.73 -23.58 4.75
N ILE A 201 4.48 -23.65 3.42
CA ILE A 201 3.31 -24.33 2.84
C ILE A 201 3.25 -25.81 3.23
N ASN A 202 4.41 -26.47 3.23
CA ASN A 202 4.51 -27.91 3.45
C ASN A 202 4.80 -28.27 4.92
N GLU A 203 4.96 -27.29 5.81
CA GLU A 203 5.17 -27.52 7.24
C GLU A 203 3.90 -28.06 7.93
N PRO A 204 4.01 -28.82 9.03
CA PRO A 204 2.87 -29.21 9.86
C PRO A 204 2.11 -28.00 10.36
N TYR A 205 0.77 -28.09 10.37
CA TYR A 205 -0.04 -27.01 10.93
C TYR A 205 0.08 -27.00 12.45
N VAL A 206 0.62 -25.91 12.99
CA VAL A 206 0.74 -25.66 14.43
C VAL A 206 0.33 -24.23 14.69
N ILE A 207 -0.57 -24.02 15.66
CA ILE A 207 -0.97 -22.71 16.15
C ILE A 207 -0.77 -22.68 17.67
N SER A 208 0.08 -21.78 18.15
CA SER A 208 0.22 -21.55 19.59
C SER A 208 -0.91 -20.65 20.11
N GLU A 209 -1.18 -20.69 21.41
CA GLU A 209 -2.12 -19.75 22.02
C GLU A 209 -1.71 -18.29 21.78
N LYS A 210 -0.40 -18.01 21.76
CA LYS A 210 0.16 -16.70 21.44
C LYS A 210 -0.17 -16.28 20.01
N ASP A 211 0.00 -17.18 19.03
CA ASP A 211 -0.31 -16.90 17.62
C ASP A 211 -1.82 -16.67 17.44
N PHE A 212 -2.66 -17.46 18.12
CA PHE A 212 -4.11 -17.26 18.11
C PHE A 212 -4.50 -15.90 18.69
N ALA A 213 -3.99 -15.56 19.88
CA ALA A 213 -4.27 -14.30 20.57
C ALA A 213 -3.79 -13.08 19.76
N LYS A 214 -2.58 -13.16 19.19
CA LYS A 214 -2.04 -12.12 18.30
C LYS A 214 -2.88 -11.98 17.04
N GLY A 215 -3.26 -13.10 16.42
CA GLY A 215 -4.13 -13.10 15.24
C GLY A 215 -5.49 -12.47 15.52
N PHE A 216 -6.12 -12.82 16.64
CA PHE A 216 -7.38 -12.21 17.07
C PHE A 216 -7.25 -10.70 17.29
N TYR A 217 -6.22 -10.26 18.01
CA TYR A 217 -5.96 -8.84 18.24
C TYR A 217 -5.81 -8.08 16.91
N LEU A 218 -5.00 -8.60 15.98
CA LEU A 218 -4.74 -7.95 14.70
C LEU A 218 -6.01 -7.88 13.84
N ILE A 219 -6.82 -8.94 13.81
CA ILE A 219 -8.09 -8.95 13.07
C ILE A 219 -9.06 -7.90 13.65
N ILE A 220 -9.28 -7.90 14.97
CA ILE A 220 -10.21 -6.94 15.60
C ILE A 220 -9.71 -5.51 15.49
N SER A 221 -8.42 -5.26 15.78
CA SER A 221 -7.80 -3.94 15.62
C SER A 221 -7.93 -3.45 14.18
N GLY A 222 -7.64 -4.32 13.20
CA GLY A 222 -7.73 -3.96 11.79
C GLY A 222 -9.15 -3.69 11.32
N LEU A 223 -10.14 -4.45 11.81
CA LEU A 223 -11.55 -4.19 11.55
C LEU A 223 -11.99 -2.85 12.16
N ILE A 224 -11.58 -2.52 13.39
CA ILE A 224 -11.88 -1.21 14.00
C ILE A 224 -11.26 -0.08 13.18
N LYS A 225 -9.97 -0.18 12.82
CA LYS A 225 -9.29 0.84 12.01
C LYS A 225 -9.99 1.06 10.67
N LYS A 226 -10.36 0.00 9.96
CA LYS A 226 -11.02 0.11 8.66
C LYS A 226 -12.48 0.56 8.79
N LEU A 227 -13.31 -0.25 9.46
CA LEU A 227 -14.77 -0.10 9.44
C LEU A 227 -15.33 1.00 10.33
N ILE A 228 -14.62 1.37 11.39
CA ILE A 228 -15.10 2.37 12.36
C ILE A 228 -14.37 3.68 12.15
N ILE A 229 -13.04 3.66 12.05
CA ILE A 229 -12.24 4.89 12.01
C ILE A 229 -12.16 5.43 10.58
N SER A 230 -11.60 4.65 9.67
CA SER A 230 -11.34 5.09 8.30
C SER A 230 -12.63 5.41 7.56
N ASP A 231 -13.56 4.46 7.50
CA ASP A 231 -14.79 4.61 6.72
C ASP A 231 -15.64 5.79 7.24
N PHE A 232 -15.68 6.01 8.55
CA PHE A 232 -16.37 7.15 9.15
C PHE A 232 -15.75 8.49 8.77
N ILE A 233 -14.42 8.64 8.90
CA ILE A 233 -13.73 9.90 8.55
C ILE A 233 -13.84 10.18 7.04
N THR A 234 -13.76 9.13 6.21
CA THR A 234 -13.90 9.22 4.75
C THR A 234 -15.25 9.81 4.37
N LEU A 235 -16.34 9.14 4.77
CA LEU A 235 -17.70 9.48 4.32
C LEU A 235 -18.26 10.76 4.93
N ASN A 236 -17.88 11.09 6.17
CA ASN A 236 -18.47 12.21 6.89
C ASN A 236 -17.68 13.51 6.76
N PHE A 237 -16.51 13.51 6.11
CA PHE A 237 -15.70 14.72 6.01
C PHE A 237 -14.71 14.74 4.85
N VAL A 238 -13.83 13.74 4.75
CA VAL A 238 -12.71 13.81 3.81
C VAL A 238 -13.19 13.86 2.36
N ASP A 239 -14.12 13.00 1.96
CA ASP A 239 -14.61 13.00 0.57
C ASP A 239 -15.31 14.32 0.25
N TYR A 240 -16.17 14.81 1.14
CA TYR A 240 -16.88 16.08 0.96
C TYR A 240 -15.95 17.28 0.69
N VAL A 241 -14.84 17.39 1.44
CA VAL A 241 -13.88 18.48 1.26
C VAL A 241 -12.98 18.26 0.04
N PHE A 242 -12.56 17.02 -0.24
CA PHE A 242 -11.69 16.73 -1.39
C PHE A 242 -12.42 16.80 -2.74
N ASP A 243 -13.72 16.54 -2.77
CA ASP A 243 -14.51 16.64 -4.00
C ASP A 243 -14.64 18.09 -4.47
N ASN A 244 -14.72 19.05 -3.54
CA ASN A 244 -14.88 20.48 -3.85
C ASN A 244 -14.12 21.41 -2.90
N PRO A 245 -12.77 21.38 -2.86
CA PRO A 245 -11.97 22.10 -1.87
C PRO A 245 -12.18 23.62 -1.92
N ALA A 246 -12.52 24.17 -3.08
CA ALA A 246 -12.74 25.60 -3.26
C ALA A 246 -13.96 26.16 -2.49
N LEU A 247 -14.90 25.30 -2.08
CA LEU A 247 -16.08 25.67 -1.28
C LEU A 247 -15.79 25.69 0.23
N HIS A 248 -14.58 25.29 0.63
CA HIS A 248 -14.16 25.19 2.02
C HIS A 248 -13.03 26.17 2.33
N THR A 249 -12.99 26.63 3.56
CA THR A 249 -11.90 27.49 4.06
C THR A 249 -10.58 26.74 4.13
N GLY A 250 -9.46 27.47 4.26
CA GLY A 250 -8.15 26.85 4.47
C GLY A 250 -8.05 26.00 5.72
N LEU A 251 -8.81 26.32 6.77
CA LEU A 251 -8.87 25.55 8.01
C LEU A 251 -9.53 24.19 7.78
N GLU A 252 -10.70 24.16 7.13
CA GLU A 252 -11.40 22.92 6.81
C GLU A 252 -10.56 22.03 5.88
N ASN A 253 -9.95 22.61 4.85
CA ASN A 253 -9.03 21.90 3.95
C ASN A 253 -7.84 21.30 4.71
N LEU A 254 -7.24 22.04 5.65
CA LEU A 254 -6.13 21.52 6.45
C LEU A 254 -6.54 20.33 7.33
N PHE A 255 -7.71 20.42 7.97
CA PHE A 255 -8.26 19.30 8.75
C PHE A 255 -8.64 18.11 7.87
N ALA A 256 -9.12 18.33 6.64
CA ALA A 256 -9.39 17.25 5.70
C ALA A 256 -8.10 16.54 5.29
N VAL A 257 -6.99 17.27 5.10
CA VAL A 257 -5.66 16.68 4.86
C VAL A 257 -5.20 15.81 6.03
N TYR A 258 -5.38 16.27 7.28
CA TYR A 258 -5.07 15.44 8.46
C TYR A 258 -6.02 14.25 8.61
N GLY A 259 -7.31 14.43 8.32
CA GLY A 259 -8.31 13.38 8.29
C GLY A 259 -7.91 12.30 7.28
N TYR A 260 -7.52 12.71 6.07
CA TYR A 260 -7.07 11.79 5.04
C TYR A 260 -5.80 11.03 5.44
N ALA A 261 -4.85 11.69 6.13
CA ALA A 261 -3.69 10.98 6.69
C ALA A 261 -4.11 9.87 7.67
N MET A 262 -5.13 10.09 8.50
CA MET A 262 -5.65 9.02 9.36
C MET A 262 -6.39 7.94 8.58
N VAL A 263 -7.20 8.32 7.58
CA VAL A 263 -7.90 7.40 6.67
C VAL A 263 -6.90 6.46 5.99
N ILE A 264 -5.92 7.00 5.26
CA ILE A 264 -4.97 6.17 4.51
C ILE A 264 -4.18 5.23 5.42
N TYR A 265 -3.81 5.67 6.62
CA TYR A 265 -3.16 4.80 7.59
C TYR A 265 -4.10 3.73 8.14
N CYS A 266 -5.30 4.09 8.58
CA CYS A 266 -6.22 3.16 9.23
C CYS A 266 -6.81 2.14 8.25
N ASP A 267 -7.15 2.57 7.03
CA ASP A 267 -7.57 1.69 5.94
C ASP A 267 -6.50 0.64 5.65
N PHE A 268 -5.29 1.10 5.32
CA PHE A 268 -4.25 0.23 4.79
C PHE A 268 -3.57 -0.60 5.89
N SER A 269 -3.26 0.01 7.03
CA SER A 269 -2.74 -0.75 8.18
C SER A 269 -3.80 -1.68 8.76
N GLY A 270 -5.08 -1.29 8.74
CA GLY A 270 -6.17 -2.15 9.20
C GLY A 270 -6.31 -3.41 8.35
N TYR A 271 -6.28 -3.26 7.03
CA TYR A 271 -6.27 -4.42 6.14
C TYR A 271 -5.01 -5.28 6.31
N SER A 272 -3.83 -4.64 6.43
CA SER A 272 -2.58 -5.36 6.68
C SER A 272 -2.62 -6.16 7.98
N ASP A 273 -3.19 -5.60 9.06
CA ASP A 273 -3.36 -6.28 10.34
C ASP A 273 -4.31 -7.49 10.19
N ILE A 274 -5.46 -7.34 9.53
CA ILE A 274 -6.38 -8.45 9.24
C ILE A 274 -5.67 -9.56 8.45
N ALA A 275 -4.93 -9.19 7.41
CA ALA A 275 -4.15 -10.12 6.59
C ALA A 275 -3.13 -10.92 7.41
N ILE A 276 -2.34 -10.23 8.25
CA ILE A 276 -1.34 -10.86 9.12
C ILE A 276 -2.02 -11.76 10.16
N GLY A 277 -3.13 -11.31 10.74
CA GLY A 277 -3.87 -12.09 11.74
C GLY A 277 -4.49 -13.36 11.19
N ILE A 278 -5.11 -13.29 10.01
CA ILE A 278 -5.63 -14.46 9.28
C ILE A 278 -4.48 -15.40 8.91
N ALA A 279 -3.35 -14.87 8.42
CA ALA A 279 -2.19 -15.68 8.09
C ALA A 279 -1.69 -16.47 9.32
N LEU A 280 -1.61 -15.83 10.50
CA LEU A 280 -1.24 -16.49 11.76
C LEU A 280 -2.20 -17.63 12.12
N TRP A 281 -3.51 -17.42 12.00
CA TRP A 281 -4.51 -18.47 12.25
C TRP A 281 -4.39 -19.67 11.31
N LEU A 282 -3.90 -19.43 10.09
CA LEU A 282 -3.64 -20.46 9.08
C LEU A 282 -2.24 -21.08 9.19
N GLY A 283 -1.43 -20.67 10.17
CA GLY A 283 -0.09 -21.20 10.44
C GLY A 283 1.02 -20.54 9.61
N PHE A 284 0.76 -19.40 8.98
CA PHE A 284 1.73 -18.66 8.17
C PHE A 284 2.18 -17.38 8.89
N LYS A 285 3.48 -17.10 8.83
CA LYS A 285 4.07 -15.84 9.32
C LYS A 285 4.48 -14.99 8.13
N ILE A 286 3.86 -13.83 8.00
CA ILE A 286 4.13 -12.82 6.97
C ILE A 286 4.64 -11.53 7.62
N PRO A 287 5.46 -10.71 6.92
CA PRO A 287 6.09 -9.53 7.51
C PRO A 287 5.07 -8.42 7.85
N PRO A 288 5.36 -7.55 8.84
CA PRO A 288 4.54 -6.37 9.10
C PRO A 288 4.71 -5.33 8.00
N ASN A 289 3.66 -4.54 7.76
CA ASN A 289 3.70 -3.48 6.77
C ASN A 289 3.84 -2.07 7.36
N PHE A 290 3.47 -1.91 8.64
CA PHE A 290 3.47 -0.62 9.34
C PHE A 290 4.07 -0.73 10.74
N LEU A 291 4.82 0.30 11.14
CA LEU A 291 5.41 0.45 12.49
C LEU A 291 5.31 1.90 12.97
N SER A 292 4.10 2.31 13.36
CA SER A 292 3.77 3.66 13.85
C SER A 292 4.42 4.79 13.02
N PRO A 293 4.14 4.88 11.70
CA PRO A 293 4.88 5.74 10.76
C PRO A 293 4.83 7.24 11.07
N TYR A 294 3.71 7.78 11.57
CA TYR A 294 3.59 9.20 11.93
C TYR A 294 4.35 9.61 13.20
N GLN A 295 4.96 8.66 13.92
CA GLN A 295 5.91 8.96 15.00
C GLN A 295 7.35 9.18 14.49
N SER A 296 7.56 9.11 13.17
CA SER A 296 8.88 9.28 12.54
C SER A 296 9.38 10.71 12.66
N LYS A 297 10.67 10.86 12.98
CA LYS A 297 11.30 12.18 13.16
C LYS A 297 11.93 12.72 11.88
N ASN A 298 11.90 11.93 10.82
CA ASN A 298 12.40 12.32 9.52
C ASN A 298 11.82 11.41 8.45
N ILE A 299 11.91 11.86 7.20
CA ILE A 299 11.35 11.15 6.06
C ILE A 299 12.00 9.79 5.78
N THR A 300 13.29 9.63 6.12
CA THR A 300 13.96 8.33 5.98
C THR A 300 13.45 7.31 6.98
N GLU A 301 13.18 7.72 8.22
CA GLU A 301 12.53 6.88 9.24
C GLU A 301 11.08 6.54 8.85
N PHE A 302 10.34 7.50 8.29
CA PHE A 302 8.98 7.29 7.80
C PHE A 302 8.92 6.14 6.78
N TRP A 303 9.77 6.16 5.75
CA TRP A 303 9.84 5.10 4.75
C TRP A 303 10.35 3.75 5.25
N ARG A 304 10.91 3.67 6.46
CA ARG A 304 11.24 2.40 7.13
C ARG A 304 10.10 1.85 7.98
N ARG A 305 9.04 2.63 8.17
CA ARG A 305 7.88 2.34 9.02
C ARG A 305 6.56 2.34 8.27
N TRP A 306 6.53 2.90 7.06
CA TRP A 306 5.38 2.96 6.16
C TRP A 306 5.57 1.96 5.01
N HIS A 307 4.55 1.15 4.73
CA HIS A 307 4.52 0.19 3.62
C HIS A 307 5.84 -0.60 3.45
N ILE A 308 6.31 -1.17 4.56
CA ILE A 308 7.65 -1.76 4.71
C ILE A 308 7.94 -2.83 3.65
N SER A 309 6.94 -3.63 3.29
CA SER A 309 7.13 -4.67 2.27
C SER A 309 7.42 -4.10 0.90
N LEU A 310 6.73 -3.02 0.49
CA LEU A 310 6.98 -2.34 -0.77
C LEU A 310 8.31 -1.59 -0.74
N SER A 311 8.61 -0.85 0.32
CA SER A 311 9.88 -0.13 0.42
C SER A 311 11.07 -1.08 0.37
N SER A 312 10.96 -2.25 0.99
CA SER A 312 11.97 -3.30 0.89
C SER A 312 12.04 -3.90 -0.52
N TRP A 313 10.89 -4.11 -1.18
CA TRP A 313 10.84 -4.54 -2.58
C TRP A 313 11.54 -3.55 -3.52
N LEU A 314 11.19 -2.27 -3.46
CA LEU A 314 11.81 -1.23 -4.27
C LEU A 314 13.32 -1.14 -3.99
N LYS A 315 13.74 -1.28 -2.74
CA LYS A 315 15.16 -1.32 -2.38
C LYS A 315 15.91 -2.48 -3.07
N ASP A 316 15.38 -3.70 -2.99
CA ASP A 316 16.08 -4.93 -3.42
C ASP A 316 16.01 -5.20 -4.93
N TYR A 317 14.93 -4.77 -5.59
CA TYR A 317 14.64 -5.09 -7.00
C TYR A 317 14.69 -3.87 -7.94
N LEU A 318 14.79 -2.65 -7.39
CA LEU A 318 14.92 -1.43 -8.20
C LEU A 318 16.15 -0.62 -7.80
N TYR A 319 16.22 -0.11 -6.57
CA TYR A 319 17.31 0.77 -6.12
C TYR A 319 18.70 0.13 -6.20
N ILE A 320 18.87 -1.09 -5.67
CA ILE A 320 20.15 -1.81 -5.72
C ILE A 320 20.56 -2.13 -7.17
N PRO A 321 19.67 -2.70 -8.03
CA PRO A 321 19.96 -2.91 -9.45
C PRO A 321 20.30 -1.65 -10.26
N LEU A 322 19.73 -0.49 -9.91
CA LEU A 322 20.12 0.80 -10.53
C LEU A 322 21.55 1.23 -10.19
N GLY A 323 22.20 0.56 -9.23
CA GLY A 323 23.58 0.79 -8.81
C GLY A 323 23.72 1.27 -7.35
N GLY A 324 22.58 1.36 -6.63
CA GLY A 324 22.51 1.67 -5.21
C GLY A 324 23.28 2.94 -4.83
N ASN A 325 24.16 2.83 -3.82
CA ASN A 325 25.01 3.95 -3.39
C ASN A 325 26.33 4.08 -4.17
N ARG A 326 26.52 3.34 -5.27
CA ARG A 326 27.84 3.17 -5.91
C ARG A 326 27.92 3.73 -7.32
N LYS A 327 26.94 3.43 -8.17
CA LYS A 327 26.93 3.77 -9.60
C LYS A 327 25.53 4.24 -10.02
N PHE A 328 25.46 5.05 -11.06
CA PHE A 328 24.20 5.39 -11.72
C PHE A 328 24.02 4.48 -12.94
N SER A 329 22.77 4.12 -13.22
CA SER A 329 22.39 3.44 -14.46
C SER A 329 21.93 4.46 -15.51
N VAL A 330 21.82 4.02 -16.77
CA VAL A 330 21.20 4.83 -17.84
C VAL A 330 19.78 5.27 -17.47
N ALA A 331 19.00 4.37 -16.87
CA ALA A 331 17.67 4.68 -16.37
C ALA A 331 17.69 5.80 -15.33
N SER A 332 18.69 5.83 -14.45
CA SER A 332 18.81 6.86 -13.42
C SER A 332 18.99 8.25 -14.03
N PHE A 333 19.84 8.35 -15.06
CA PHE A 333 20.00 9.60 -15.81
C PHE A 333 18.72 10.00 -16.55
N LEU A 334 18.08 9.04 -17.22
CA LEU A 334 16.82 9.28 -17.94
C LEU A 334 15.73 9.83 -17.01
N PHE A 335 15.44 9.15 -15.90
CA PHE A 335 14.35 9.56 -15.00
C PHE A 335 14.63 10.88 -14.29
N VAL A 336 15.88 11.15 -13.91
CA VAL A 336 16.25 12.46 -13.35
C VAL A 336 16.09 13.57 -14.39
N SER A 337 16.48 13.31 -15.64
CA SER A 337 16.34 14.29 -16.72
C SER A 337 14.87 14.57 -17.02
N LEU A 338 14.04 13.53 -17.12
CA LEU A 338 12.59 13.64 -17.29
C LEU A 338 11.95 14.42 -16.13
N PHE A 339 12.38 14.17 -14.90
CA PHE A 339 11.92 14.93 -13.74
C PHE A 339 12.25 16.42 -13.87
N LEU A 340 13.48 16.77 -14.23
CA LEU A 340 13.91 18.17 -14.37
C LEU A 340 13.19 18.90 -15.52
N VAL A 341 12.93 18.19 -16.62
CA VAL A 341 12.10 18.68 -17.73
C VAL A 341 10.66 18.87 -17.26
N GLY A 342 10.10 17.91 -16.52
CA GLY A 342 8.77 18.01 -15.92
C GLY A 342 8.63 19.23 -15.00
N VAL A 343 9.61 19.48 -14.12
CA VAL A 343 9.66 20.68 -13.26
C VAL A 343 9.67 21.96 -14.10
N PHE A 344 10.45 21.99 -15.20
CA PHE A 344 10.53 23.14 -16.09
C PHE A 344 9.18 23.41 -16.77
N LEU A 345 8.59 22.36 -17.37
CA LEU A 345 7.30 22.46 -18.08
C LEU A 345 6.17 22.83 -17.12
N MET A 346 6.16 22.26 -15.91
CA MET A 346 5.21 22.63 -14.87
C MET A 346 5.39 24.11 -14.47
N GLY A 347 6.62 24.59 -14.30
CA GLY A 347 6.90 26.00 -14.06
C GLY A 347 6.27 26.92 -15.11
N VAL A 348 6.43 26.59 -16.40
CA VAL A 348 5.91 27.39 -17.51
C VAL A 348 4.39 27.30 -17.66
N ASN A 349 3.87 26.08 -17.77
CA ASN A 349 2.49 25.86 -18.21
C ASN A 349 1.49 26.02 -17.06
N LEU A 350 1.89 25.64 -15.85
CA LEU A 350 0.97 25.55 -14.72
C LEU A 350 1.13 26.73 -13.76
N PHE A 351 2.38 27.13 -13.48
CA PHE A 351 2.66 28.26 -12.58
C PHE A 351 2.87 29.57 -13.34
N HIS A 352 2.75 29.56 -14.67
CA HIS A 352 2.92 30.73 -15.53
C HIS A 352 4.25 31.49 -15.30
N LEU A 353 5.30 30.77 -14.92
CA LEU A 353 6.63 31.33 -14.71
C LEU A 353 7.31 31.59 -16.05
N SER A 354 8.16 32.62 -16.11
CA SER A 354 9.01 32.84 -17.29
C SER A 354 10.00 31.67 -17.47
N TYR A 355 10.47 31.44 -18.70
CA TYR A 355 11.47 30.40 -18.98
C TYR A 355 12.72 30.52 -18.10
N ALA A 356 13.13 31.74 -17.75
CA ALA A 356 14.27 31.96 -16.85
C ALA A 356 14.00 31.47 -15.43
N TYR A 357 12.82 31.79 -14.86
CA TYR A 357 12.44 31.33 -13.52
C TYR A 357 12.21 29.82 -13.49
N SER A 358 11.56 29.25 -14.50
CA SER A 358 11.40 27.79 -14.63
C SER A 358 12.74 27.06 -14.76
N GLY A 359 13.68 27.62 -15.54
CA GLY A 359 15.05 27.10 -15.64
C GLY A 359 15.81 27.17 -14.31
N GLY A 360 15.67 28.28 -13.60
CA GLY A 360 16.21 28.46 -12.24
C GLY A 360 15.65 27.44 -11.24
N LEU A 361 14.35 27.16 -11.30
CA LEU A 361 13.69 26.16 -10.45
C LEU A 361 14.22 24.75 -10.72
N SER A 362 14.33 24.33 -11.99
CA SER A 362 14.92 23.03 -12.35
C SER A 362 16.39 22.93 -11.92
N ALA A 363 17.18 24.01 -12.07
CA ALA A 363 18.56 24.03 -11.60
C ALA A 363 18.65 23.90 -10.07
N ALA A 364 17.78 24.59 -9.32
CA ALA A 364 17.70 24.47 -7.87
C ALA A 364 17.32 23.04 -7.44
N MET A 365 16.38 22.39 -8.13
CA MET A 365 16.03 20.99 -7.89
C MET A 365 17.21 20.05 -8.15
N LEU A 366 17.95 20.25 -9.24
CA LEU A 366 19.16 19.45 -9.52
C LEU A 366 20.22 19.62 -8.42
N LEU A 367 20.41 20.85 -7.90
CA LEU A 367 21.36 21.12 -6.83
C LEU A 367 21.06 20.32 -5.56
N ILE A 368 19.78 20.04 -5.22
CA ILE A 368 19.43 19.19 -4.07
C ILE A 368 20.10 17.81 -4.16
N PHE A 369 20.23 17.26 -5.37
CA PHE A 369 20.79 15.94 -5.60
C PHE A 369 22.32 15.95 -5.81
N LEU A 370 22.91 17.10 -6.17
CA LEU A 370 24.36 17.26 -6.35
C LEU A 370 25.06 17.73 -5.07
N LEU A 371 24.42 18.62 -4.30
CA LEU A 371 25.02 19.30 -3.16
C LEU A 371 25.58 18.36 -2.08
N PRO A 372 24.92 17.25 -1.70
CA PRO A 372 25.51 16.29 -0.77
C PRO A 372 26.88 15.78 -1.21
N ALA A 373 27.04 15.46 -2.50
CA ALA A 373 28.29 14.97 -3.06
C ALA A 373 29.37 16.06 -3.13
N LEU A 374 28.97 17.31 -3.40
CA LEU A 374 29.86 18.47 -3.38
C LEU A 374 30.39 18.74 -1.96
N ILE A 375 29.51 18.70 -0.95
CA ILE A 375 29.87 18.89 0.46
C ILE A 375 30.80 17.78 0.94
N THR A 376 30.49 16.51 0.63
CA THR A 376 31.30 15.37 1.09
C THR A 376 32.53 15.10 0.21
N ARG A 377 32.67 15.80 -0.92
CA ARG A 377 33.66 15.52 -1.98
C ARG A 377 33.66 14.05 -2.41
N ASP A 378 32.48 13.42 -2.41
CA ASP A 378 32.29 12.03 -2.83
C ASP A 378 31.28 11.96 -3.99
N SER A 379 31.81 11.78 -5.20
CA SER A 379 31.01 11.72 -6.43
C SER A 379 30.03 10.54 -6.44
N LYS A 380 30.27 9.48 -5.64
CA LYS A 380 29.31 8.37 -5.48
C LYS A 380 28.00 8.82 -4.84
N GLY A 381 28.03 9.92 -4.08
CA GLY A 381 26.84 10.55 -3.50
C GLY A 381 25.82 11.01 -4.53
N ILE A 382 26.25 11.39 -5.74
CA ILE A 382 25.36 11.77 -6.85
C ILE A 382 24.55 10.57 -7.31
N ALA A 383 25.22 9.45 -7.57
CA ALA A 383 24.58 8.21 -7.98
C ALA A 383 23.53 7.75 -6.96
N ALA A 384 23.88 7.78 -5.67
CA ALA A 384 22.97 7.42 -4.59
C ALA A 384 21.67 8.24 -4.62
N ASN A 385 21.79 9.55 -4.83
CA ASN A 385 20.67 10.48 -4.84
C ASN A 385 19.80 10.33 -6.10
N PHE A 386 20.43 10.15 -7.26
CA PHE A 386 19.71 9.94 -8.52
C PHE A 386 18.93 8.63 -8.49
N ASN A 387 19.57 7.54 -8.05
CA ASN A 387 18.92 6.24 -7.91
C ASN A 387 17.74 6.31 -6.92
N LEU A 388 17.88 7.09 -5.84
CA LEU A 388 16.82 7.28 -4.86
C LEU A 388 15.63 8.06 -5.43
N LEU A 389 15.89 9.16 -6.16
CA LEU A 389 14.85 9.92 -6.85
C LEU A 389 14.13 9.03 -7.87
N THR A 390 14.86 8.32 -8.72
CA THR A 390 14.29 7.37 -9.69
C THR A 390 13.44 6.31 -9.00
N THR A 391 13.90 5.77 -7.86
CA THR A 391 13.14 4.79 -7.08
C THR A 391 11.82 5.36 -6.57
N MET A 392 11.81 6.62 -6.09
CA MET A 392 10.60 7.28 -5.58
C MET A 392 9.64 7.68 -6.70
N LEU A 393 10.14 8.16 -7.85
CA LEU A 393 9.32 8.46 -9.04
C LEU A 393 8.62 7.20 -9.56
N LEU A 394 9.37 6.10 -9.71
CA LEU A 394 8.82 4.81 -10.14
C LEU A 394 7.90 4.19 -9.07
N GLY A 395 8.20 4.41 -7.78
CA GLY A 395 7.33 4.04 -6.67
C GLY A 395 5.99 4.77 -6.74
N GLY A 396 6.01 6.09 -6.99
CA GLY A 396 4.81 6.89 -7.25
C GLY A 396 4.03 6.37 -8.44
N PHE A 397 4.68 6.24 -9.60
CA PHE A 397 4.03 5.72 -10.81
C PHE A 397 3.46 4.30 -10.63
N TRP A 398 4.07 3.47 -9.77
CA TRP A 398 3.52 2.18 -9.41
C TRP A 398 2.19 2.27 -8.66
N HIS A 399 1.95 3.31 -7.86
CA HIS A 399 0.67 3.47 -7.16
C HIS A 399 -0.47 3.77 -8.15
N GLY A 400 -0.27 4.67 -9.09
CA GLY A 400 -1.24 4.97 -10.14
C GLY A 400 -0.66 5.69 -11.35
N ALA A 401 -1.35 5.57 -12.48
CA ALA A 401 -0.92 6.10 -13.77
C ALA A 401 -1.44 7.53 -13.98
N SER A 402 -1.03 8.46 -13.12
CA SER A 402 -1.39 9.88 -13.22
C SER A 402 -0.26 10.80 -12.77
N TRP A 403 -0.33 12.08 -13.15
CA TRP A 403 0.65 13.09 -12.75
C TRP A 403 0.71 13.27 -11.24
N ASN A 404 -0.42 13.17 -10.56
CA ASN A 404 -0.56 13.24 -9.11
C ASN A 404 0.36 12.26 -8.37
N PHE A 405 0.38 10.99 -8.79
CA PHE A 405 1.24 9.98 -8.19
C PHE A 405 2.73 10.19 -8.51
N ILE A 406 3.06 10.68 -9.70
CA ILE A 406 4.44 11.02 -10.08
C ILE A 406 4.95 12.19 -9.22
N ILE A 407 4.11 13.22 -9.01
CA ILE A 407 4.41 14.38 -8.17
C ILE A 407 4.56 13.96 -6.71
N TRP A 408 3.68 13.10 -6.20
CA TRP A 408 3.83 12.50 -4.87
C TRP A 408 5.20 11.80 -4.72
N GLY A 409 5.58 10.97 -5.70
CA GLY A 409 6.89 10.31 -5.73
C GLY A 409 8.05 11.31 -5.75
N ALA A 410 7.92 12.38 -6.54
CA ALA A 410 8.91 13.45 -6.62
C ALA A 410 9.07 14.19 -5.29
N ILE A 411 7.96 14.53 -4.60
CA ILE A 411 7.98 15.19 -3.29
C ILE A 411 8.77 14.36 -2.29
N HIS A 412 8.52 13.05 -2.21
CA HIS A 412 9.26 12.15 -1.31
C HIS A 412 10.74 12.02 -1.70
N GLY A 413 11.05 11.93 -2.99
CA GLY A 413 12.42 11.90 -3.50
C GLY A 413 13.22 13.16 -3.16
N VAL A 414 12.62 14.33 -3.38
CA VAL A 414 13.19 15.64 -3.02
C VAL A 414 13.34 15.75 -1.50
N GLY A 415 12.33 15.36 -0.74
CA GLY A 415 12.35 15.35 0.73
C GLY A 415 13.50 14.53 1.30
N LEU A 416 13.78 13.36 0.72
CA LEU A 416 14.94 12.54 1.09
C LEU A 416 16.29 13.22 0.77
N GLY A 417 16.38 13.91 -0.37
CA GLY A 417 17.54 14.72 -0.74
C GLY A 417 17.78 15.87 0.24
N ILE A 418 16.73 16.63 0.57
CA ILE A 418 16.76 17.72 1.55
C ILE A 418 17.16 17.20 2.93
N HIS A 419 16.57 16.09 3.39
CA HIS A 419 16.93 15.48 4.67
C HIS A 419 18.42 15.10 4.73
N LYS A 420 18.98 14.59 3.64
CA LYS A 420 20.41 14.29 3.55
C LYS A 420 21.27 15.55 3.67
N ILE A 421 20.91 16.64 2.98
CA ILE A 421 21.59 17.94 3.12
C ILE A 421 21.50 18.45 4.56
N TRP A 422 20.30 18.42 5.15
CA TRP A 422 20.07 18.82 6.53
C TRP A 422 21.00 18.09 7.50
N MET A 423 21.11 16.76 7.36
CA MET A 423 21.98 15.94 8.21
C MET A 423 23.47 16.25 8.02
N LEU A 424 23.91 16.61 6.81
CA LEU A 424 25.28 17.04 6.55
C LEU A 424 25.60 18.39 7.19
N LEU A 425 24.69 19.35 7.11
CA LEU A 425 24.88 20.70 7.64
C LEU A 425 24.73 20.75 9.17
N THR A 426 23.73 20.05 9.71
CA THR A 426 23.33 20.19 11.12
C THR A 426 23.76 19.01 12.00
N GLY A 427 24.07 17.83 11.43
CA GLY A 427 24.24 16.60 12.21
C GLY A 427 25.35 16.68 13.26
N LYS A 428 26.48 17.33 12.95
CA LYS A 428 27.55 17.57 13.93
C LYS A 428 27.23 18.74 14.86
N ALA A 429 26.72 19.84 14.31
CA ALA A 429 26.44 21.07 15.05
C ALA A 429 25.34 20.90 16.12
N LEU A 430 24.28 20.16 15.78
CA LEU A 430 23.13 19.92 16.66
C LEU A 430 23.23 18.60 17.43
N LYS A 431 24.39 17.92 17.46
CA LYS A 431 24.53 16.61 18.10
C LYS A 431 24.03 16.57 19.56
N LYS A 432 24.23 17.66 20.32
CA LYS A 432 23.73 17.81 21.70
C LYS A 432 22.21 18.02 21.77
N VAL A 433 21.65 18.76 20.80
CA VAL A 433 20.23 19.15 20.76
C VAL A 433 19.34 18.06 20.14
N ASN A 434 19.87 17.29 19.18
CA ASN A 434 19.12 16.29 18.41
C ASN A 434 18.50 15.17 19.27
N ASN A 435 19.01 14.96 20.48
CA ASN A 435 18.49 13.94 21.40
C ASN A 435 17.46 14.46 22.40
N THR A 436 17.24 15.78 22.47
CA THR A 436 16.26 16.39 23.37
C THR A 436 14.83 16.00 22.98
N PHE A 437 13.93 15.99 23.96
CA PHE A 437 12.51 15.72 23.73
C PHE A 437 11.89 16.74 22.78
N ILE A 438 12.17 18.03 22.99
CA ILE A 438 11.64 19.14 22.17
C ILE A 438 12.05 18.97 20.70
N TYR A 439 13.34 18.70 20.42
CA TYR A 439 13.79 18.47 19.05
C TYR A 439 13.06 17.29 18.40
N LYS A 440 12.89 16.17 19.12
CA LYS A 440 12.19 15.00 18.62
C LYS A 440 10.72 15.30 18.30
N VAL A 441 10.04 16.07 19.14
CA VAL A 441 8.65 16.50 18.92
C VAL A 441 8.56 17.41 17.69
N ILE A 442 9.40 18.45 17.61
CA ILE A 442 9.41 19.37 16.46
C ILE A 442 9.67 18.62 15.16
N MET A 443 10.70 17.77 15.12
CA MET A 443 11.03 17.01 13.92
C MET A 443 9.95 15.97 13.57
N GLY A 444 9.28 15.40 14.58
CA GLY A 444 8.10 14.58 14.39
C GLY A 444 6.97 15.36 13.72
N LEU A 445 6.65 16.56 14.22
CA LEU A 445 5.63 17.44 13.63
C LEU A 445 5.99 17.86 12.21
N VAL A 446 7.23 18.28 11.95
CA VAL A 446 7.69 18.66 10.60
C VAL A 446 7.53 17.48 9.63
N THR A 447 7.95 16.28 10.05
CA THR A 447 7.83 15.08 9.22
C THR A 447 6.36 14.71 8.99
N PHE A 448 5.53 14.77 10.02
CA PHE A 448 4.10 14.51 9.92
C PHE A 448 3.42 15.45 8.92
N HIS A 449 3.65 16.76 9.03
CA HIS A 449 3.08 17.74 8.10
C HIS A 449 3.59 17.53 6.68
N PHE A 450 4.89 17.35 6.49
CA PHE A 450 5.47 17.06 5.17
C PHE A 450 4.78 15.86 4.52
N VAL A 451 4.58 14.77 5.26
CA VAL A 451 3.90 13.58 4.78
C VAL A 451 2.43 13.85 4.48
N CYS A 452 1.72 14.59 5.35
CA CYS A 452 0.32 14.97 5.16
C CYS A 452 0.11 15.80 3.89
N PHE A 453 0.95 16.81 3.64
CA PHE A 453 0.90 17.57 2.41
C PHE A 453 1.25 16.74 1.17
N GLY A 454 2.14 15.74 1.32
CA GLY A 454 2.33 14.73 0.27
C GLY A 454 1.02 14.01 -0.07
N TRP A 455 0.23 13.63 0.93
CA TRP A 455 -1.02 12.91 0.74
C TRP A 455 -2.11 13.67 -0.02
N VAL A 456 -2.03 15.01 -0.11
CA VAL A 456 -2.93 15.81 -0.97
C VAL A 456 -2.93 15.27 -2.41
N PHE A 457 -1.73 15.06 -2.98
CA PHE A 457 -1.57 14.54 -4.34
C PHE A 457 -1.90 13.05 -4.45
N PHE A 458 -2.03 12.34 -3.34
CA PHE A 458 -2.41 10.93 -3.37
C PHE A 458 -3.94 10.76 -3.33
N LYS A 459 -4.67 11.67 -2.67
CA LYS A 459 -6.14 11.64 -2.62
C LYS A 459 -6.81 12.41 -3.75
N ALA A 460 -6.25 13.55 -4.15
CA ALA A 460 -6.88 14.40 -5.17
C ALA A 460 -7.06 13.61 -6.47
N GLU A 461 -8.27 13.67 -7.03
CA GLU A 461 -8.61 12.99 -8.29
C GLU A 461 -7.74 13.52 -9.45
N ASP A 462 -7.56 14.85 -9.48
CA ASP A 462 -6.72 15.51 -10.45
C ASP A 462 -5.80 16.55 -9.80
N PHE A 463 -5.00 17.19 -10.64
CA PHE A 463 -4.02 18.16 -10.20
C PHE A 463 -4.67 19.53 -9.83
N GLU A 464 -5.84 19.85 -10.38
CA GLU A 464 -6.57 21.08 -10.08
C GLU A 464 -7.15 21.07 -8.67
N ILE A 465 -7.73 19.95 -8.24
CA ILE A 465 -8.22 19.74 -6.87
C ILE A 465 -7.06 19.89 -5.87
N ALA A 466 -5.90 19.26 -6.15
CA ALA A 466 -4.72 19.38 -5.30
C ALA A 466 -4.27 20.85 -5.17
N LYS A 467 -4.23 21.61 -6.27
CA LYS A 467 -3.93 23.04 -6.25
C LYS A 467 -4.94 23.85 -5.46
N ALA A 468 -6.23 23.63 -5.69
CA ALA A 468 -7.31 24.35 -5.02
C ALA A 468 -7.24 24.15 -3.50
N MET A 469 -7.01 22.91 -3.06
CA MET A 469 -6.82 22.59 -1.64
C MET A 469 -5.62 23.32 -1.03
N LEU A 470 -4.46 23.27 -1.70
CA LEU A 470 -3.26 23.99 -1.23
C LEU A 470 -3.50 25.52 -1.22
N PHE A 471 -4.19 26.04 -2.23
CA PHE A 471 -4.52 27.45 -2.31
C PHE A 471 -5.37 27.90 -1.12
N GLN A 472 -6.41 27.14 -0.78
CA GLN A 472 -7.25 27.44 0.38
C GLN A 472 -6.42 27.43 1.67
N ILE A 473 -5.59 26.40 1.89
CA ILE A 473 -4.75 26.26 3.08
C ILE A 473 -3.78 27.44 3.26
N PHE A 474 -3.13 27.91 2.19
CA PHE A 474 -2.08 28.93 2.30
C PHE A 474 -2.56 30.37 2.13
N TYR A 475 -3.64 30.61 1.37
CA TYR A 475 -4.07 31.97 1.01
C TYR A 475 -5.43 32.36 1.58
N ASN A 476 -6.31 31.40 1.89
CA ASN A 476 -7.66 31.63 2.40
C ASN A 476 -7.89 30.95 3.76
N PHE A 477 -6.88 31.01 4.62
CA PHE A 477 -6.97 30.44 5.96
C PHE A 477 -7.76 31.36 6.89
N ASP A 478 -8.84 30.85 7.48
CA ASP A 478 -9.68 31.60 8.42
C ASP A 478 -9.84 30.79 9.72
N VAL A 479 -9.37 31.36 10.83
CA VAL A 479 -9.49 30.74 12.16
C VAL A 479 -10.84 31.04 12.80
N SER A 480 -11.52 32.12 12.39
CA SER A 480 -12.78 32.55 13.00
C SER A 480 -13.90 31.52 12.81
N VAL A 481 -13.83 30.72 11.74
CA VAL A 481 -14.77 29.63 11.45
C VAL A 481 -14.53 28.36 12.26
N PHE A 482 -13.51 28.31 13.13
CA PHE A 482 -13.18 27.10 13.89
C PHE A 482 -14.34 26.61 14.77
N MET A 483 -15.07 27.52 15.44
CA MET A 483 -16.19 27.10 16.29
C MET A 483 -17.36 26.51 15.48
N PRO A 484 -17.88 27.17 14.42
CA PRO A 484 -18.83 26.53 13.51
C PRO A 484 -18.33 25.21 12.91
N PHE A 485 -17.05 25.14 12.52
CA PHE A 485 -16.43 23.92 12.02
C PHE A 485 -16.45 22.79 13.07
N TYR A 486 -16.04 23.08 14.30
CA TYR A 486 -16.05 22.13 15.40
C TYR A 486 -17.47 21.63 15.70
N GLU A 487 -18.45 22.53 15.76
CA GLU A 487 -19.84 22.16 16.02
C GLU A 487 -20.40 21.21 14.94
N ASN A 488 -20.05 21.46 13.68
CA ASN A 488 -20.49 20.63 12.55
C ASN A 488 -19.76 19.29 12.45
N TYR A 489 -18.47 19.24 12.80
CA TYR A 489 -17.60 18.07 12.56
C TYR A 489 -16.96 17.49 13.82
N GLN A 490 -17.47 17.79 15.02
CA GLN A 490 -16.89 17.32 16.29
C GLN A 490 -16.66 15.81 16.29
N GLU A 491 -17.62 15.00 15.86
CA GLU A 491 -17.50 13.53 15.85
C GLU A 491 -16.31 13.06 14.99
N VAL A 492 -16.10 13.70 13.84
CA VAL A 492 -14.96 13.43 12.98
C VAL A 492 -13.65 13.85 13.64
N LEU A 493 -13.62 15.02 14.29
CA LEU A 493 -12.43 15.48 15.03
C LEU A 493 -12.09 14.55 16.20
N TRP A 494 -13.09 14.06 16.93
CA TRP A 494 -12.92 13.05 17.97
C TRP A 494 -12.39 11.73 17.38
N MET A 495 -12.91 11.30 16.21
CA MET A 495 -12.44 10.10 15.53
C MET A 495 -10.98 10.22 15.05
N ILE A 496 -10.60 11.37 14.49
CA ILE A 496 -9.20 11.68 14.12
C ILE A 496 -8.31 11.64 15.37
N GLY A 497 -8.75 12.26 16.47
CA GLY A 497 -8.04 12.23 17.74
C GLY A 497 -7.86 10.81 18.28
N PHE A 498 -8.92 9.99 18.23
CA PHE A 498 -8.88 8.58 18.62
C PHE A 498 -7.93 7.76 17.73
N ALA A 499 -7.95 7.97 16.42
CA ALA A 499 -7.02 7.33 15.48
C ALA A 499 -5.56 7.65 15.83
N MET A 500 -5.27 8.91 16.14
CA MET A 500 -3.93 9.35 16.58
C MET A 500 -3.54 8.73 17.92
N LEU A 501 -4.45 8.59 18.88
CA LEU A 501 -4.16 7.92 20.15
C LEU A 501 -3.83 6.44 19.96
N ILE A 502 -4.55 5.72 19.10
CA ILE A 502 -4.22 4.33 18.75
C ILE A 502 -2.86 4.26 18.05
N HIS A 503 -2.58 5.20 17.15
CA HIS A 503 -1.29 5.29 16.45
C HIS A 503 -0.11 5.49 17.40
N LEU A 504 -0.33 6.16 18.53
CA LEU A 504 0.70 6.38 19.57
C LEU A 504 1.01 5.13 20.40
N ILE A 505 0.23 4.04 20.27
CA ILE A 505 0.50 2.77 20.96
C ILE A 505 1.84 2.19 20.46
N PRO A 506 2.77 1.83 21.36
CA PRO A 506 4.05 1.25 20.94
C PRO A 506 3.89 -0.08 20.19
N ASP A 507 4.55 -0.23 19.04
CA ASP A 507 4.41 -1.38 18.13
C ASP A 507 4.60 -2.76 18.81
N GLY A 508 5.49 -2.85 19.80
CA GLY A 508 5.79 -4.10 20.52
C GLY A 508 5.02 -4.33 21.82
N LEU A 509 4.06 -3.45 22.18
CA LEU A 509 3.34 -3.55 23.44
C LEU A 509 2.54 -4.86 23.54
N VAL A 510 1.82 -5.21 22.46
CA VAL A 510 0.96 -6.40 22.42
C VAL A 510 1.78 -7.66 22.55
N ASP A 511 2.90 -7.75 21.82
CA ASP A 511 3.81 -8.90 21.92
C ASP A 511 4.30 -9.11 23.37
N LYS A 512 4.68 -8.02 24.06
CA LYS A 512 5.07 -8.07 25.48
C LYS A 512 3.94 -8.49 26.43
N LEU A 513 2.70 -8.10 26.12
CA LEU A 513 1.54 -8.50 26.91
C LEU A 513 1.23 -9.99 26.74
N LEU A 514 1.38 -10.50 25.52
CA LEU A 514 1.14 -11.90 25.16
C LEU A 514 2.29 -12.85 25.56
N ASP A 515 3.49 -12.34 25.84
CA ASP A 515 4.62 -13.14 26.37
C ASP A 515 4.41 -13.61 27.82
N LYS A 516 3.39 -13.10 28.51
CA LYS A 516 3.05 -13.55 29.87
C LYS A 516 2.36 -14.92 29.81
N PRO A 517 2.68 -15.88 30.69
CA PRO A 517 2.22 -17.27 30.60
C PRO A 517 0.76 -17.46 31.06
N LYS A 518 -0.15 -16.59 30.62
CA LYS A 518 -1.57 -16.66 30.97
C LYS A 518 -2.37 -17.02 29.73
N THR A 519 -3.05 -18.16 29.78
CA THR A 519 -4.09 -18.50 28.82
C THR A 519 -5.20 -17.44 28.91
N ILE A 520 -5.62 -16.89 27.78
CA ILE A 520 -6.71 -15.90 27.74
C ILE A 520 -8.03 -16.69 27.65
N PRO A 521 -8.98 -16.50 28.60
CA PRO A 521 -10.24 -17.24 28.57
C PRO A 521 -11.05 -16.97 27.31
N LEU A 522 -11.72 -17.99 26.76
CA LEU A 522 -12.58 -17.85 25.57
C LEU A 522 -13.63 -16.74 25.71
N VAL A 523 -14.19 -16.58 26.91
CA VAL A 523 -15.17 -15.54 27.24
C VAL A 523 -14.63 -14.14 26.94
N PHE A 524 -13.33 -13.89 27.16
CA PHE A 524 -12.73 -12.59 26.85
C PHE A 524 -12.76 -12.29 25.34
N TYR A 525 -12.39 -13.27 24.51
CA TYR A 525 -12.45 -13.12 23.05
C TYR A 525 -13.88 -12.86 22.57
N ILE A 526 -14.85 -13.61 23.13
CA ILE A 526 -16.27 -13.42 22.83
C ILE A 526 -16.73 -12.01 23.21
N MET A 527 -16.40 -11.54 24.42
CA MET A 527 -16.75 -10.18 24.87
C MET A 527 -16.15 -9.08 23.98
N VAL A 528 -14.87 -9.21 23.60
CA VAL A 528 -14.22 -8.24 22.71
C VAL A 528 -14.89 -8.24 21.33
N PHE A 529 -15.22 -9.42 20.79
CA PHE A 529 -15.92 -9.52 19.51
C PHE A 529 -17.32 -8.90 19.56
N PHE A 530 -18.11 -9.16 20.61
CA PHE A 530 -19.42 -8.52 20.79
C PHE A 530 -19.31 -7.01 20.97
N CYS A 531 -18.33 -6.52 21.72
CA CYS A 531 -18.05 -5.09 21.84
C CYS A 531 -17.74 -4.47 20.48
N PHE A 532 -16.91 -5.12 19.66
CA PHE A 532 -16.67 -4.72 18.28
C PHE A 532 -17.96 -4.68 17.46
N LEU A 533 -18.83 -5.70 17.54
CA LEU A 533 -20.10 -5.72 16.80
C LEU A 533 -21.04 -4.58 17.21
N LEU A 534 -21.08 -4.23 18.50
CA LEU A 534 -21.88 -3.08 18.98
C LEU A 534 -21.33 -1.76 18.42
N LEU A 535 -20.01 -1.57 18.47
CA LEU A 535 -19.37 -0.37 17.90
C LEU A 535 -19.57 -0.31 16.38
N TYR A 536 -19.40 -1.43 15.68
CA TYR A 536 -19.66 -1.50 14.25
C TYR A 536 -21.11 -1.17 13.94
N GLY A 537 -22.08 -1.71 14.69
CA GLY A 537 -23.49 -1.38 14.52
C GLY A 537 -23.80 0.12 14.71
N PHE A 538 -23.06 0.81 15.57
CA PHE A 538 -23.23 2.25 15.80
C PHE A 538 -22.63 3.12 14.69
N PHE A 539 -21.45 2.77 14.16
CA PHE A 539 -20.72 3.57 13.18
C PHE A 539 -20.90 3.11 11.72
N LYS A 540 -21.55 1.98 11.47
CA LYS A 540 -21.72 1.41 10.13
C LYS A 540 -22.53 2.36 9.23
N SER A 541 -21.96 2.68 8.07
CA SER A 541 -22.67 3.30 6.95
C SER A 541 -23.31 2.25 6.02
N SER A 542 -24.34 2.67 5.28
CA SER A 542 -24.91 1.90 4.16
C SER A 542 -23.98 1.86 2.94
N GLU A 543 -23.12 2.87 2.81
CA GLU A 543 -22.17 2.98 1.71
C GLU A 543 -20.89 2.20 1.99
N GLN A 544 -20.45 1.42 1.00
CA GLN A 544 -19.23 0.64 1.11
C GLN A 544 -18.03 1.47 0.66
N VAL A 545 -17.17 1.83 1.60
CA VAL A 545 -15.89 2.49 1.28
C VAL A 545 -14.90 1.46 0.76
N MET A 546 -14.58 1.58 -0.53
CA MET A 546 -13.58 0.73 -1.16
C MET A 546 -12.22 0.90 -0.48
N PRO A 547 -11.44 -0.17 -0.30
CA PRO A 547 -10.09 -0.08 0.22
C PRO A 547 -9.20 0.82 -0.65
N ILE A 548 -8.22 1.51 -0.06
CA ILE A 548 -7.51 2.64 -0.70
C ILE A 548 -6.90 2.32 -2.08
N TYR A 549 -6.37 1.12 -2.29
CA TYR A 549 -5.77 0.70 -3.57
C TYR A 549 -6.78 0.39 -4.68
N LEU A 550 -8.07 0.36 -4.36
CA LEU A 550 -9.16 0.19 -5.32
C LEU A 550 -9.89 1.51 -5.61
N GLN A 551 -9.43 2.62 -5.03
CA GLN A 551 -10.03 3.94 -5.24
C GLN A 551 -9.43 4.71 -6.44
N PHE A 552 -8.38 4.18 -7.08
CA PHE A 552 -7.62 4.87 -8.13
C PHE A 552 -7.47 4.05 -9.40
#